data_AF-H2XP49-F1
#
_entry.id   AF-H2XP49-F1
#
_cell.length_a   1.000
_cell.length_b   1.000
_cell.length_c   1.000
_cell.angle_alpha   90.00
_cell.angle_beta   90.00
_cell.angle_gamma   90.00
#
_symmetry.space_group_name_H-M   'P 1'
#
loop_
_entity.id
_entity.type
_entity.pdbx_description
1 polymer ?
#
loop_
_entity_poly.entity_id
_entity_poly.type
_entity_poly.pdbx_seq_one_letter_code
_entity_poly.pdbx_strand_id
1 'polypeptide(L)'
;MRRRRISSTNLQSAVDVDDYRRKPAVRCGNLVKLGNNVFRLQDLPEDSWLCRSLEIIGLFVVVLLVYVTYFHYESLHFHVAKGYGHLGYAPAQHVVGQRYLTGRGAPKNETEAMKWFKYAADQGHAEASFNLAVGHIHGIKTGLRPGQPTRLLYHARKNGVEEAEHALSLCARRGCDM
;
A
#
# COMPACT_ATOMS: atom_id res chain seq x y z
N MET A 1 33.70 -76.65 19.10
CA MET A 1 33.40 -76.84 17.66
C MET A 1 31.91 -77.10 17.47
N ARG A 2 31.17 -76.17 16.83
CA ARG A 2 30.04 -76.48 15.94
C ARG A 2 29.70 -75.22 15.14
N ARG A 3 30.24 -75.15 13.92
CA ARG A 3 29.86 -74.18 12.89
C ARG A 3 28.49 -74.60 12.33
N ARG A 4 27.56 -73.65 12.15
CA ARG A 4 26.60 -73.72 11.04
C ARG A 4 26.72 -72.46 10.20
N ARG A 5 26.70 -72.71 8.90
CA ARG A 5 27.13 -71.88 7.78
C ARG A 5 25.93 -71.05 7.27
N ILE A 6 26.25 -69.86 6.79
CA ILE A 6 25.36 -68.82 6.24
C ILE A 6 24.50 -69.36 5.08
N SER A 7 23.27 -68.87 4.94
CA SER A 7 22.54 -68.91 3.66
C SER A 7 22.08 -67.51 3.28
N SER A 8 22.78 -66.94 2.31
CA SER A 8 22.38 -65.79 1.52
C SER A 8 21.35 -66.23 0.48
N THR A 9 20.12 -65.75 0.57
CA THR A 9 19.19 -65.78 -0.58
C THR A 9 18.19 -64.64 -0.44
N ASN A 10 18.17 -63.83 -1.51
CA ASN A 10 17.12 -62.90 -1.94
C ASN A 10 17.22 -61.45 -1.46
N LEU A 11 18.04 -60.70 -2.21
CA LEU A 11 17.69 -59.37 -2.72
C LEU A 11 16.28 -59.39 -3.33
N GLN A 12 15.36 -58.55 -2.84
CA GLN A 12 14.49 -57.63 -3.60
C GLN A 12 13.23 -57.26 -2.81
N SER A 13 12.79 -56.03 -3.04
CA SER A 13 11.54 -55.38 -2.62
C SER A 13 11.32 -55.08 -1.14
N ALA A 14 11.84 -53.93 -0.70
CA ALA A 14 11.09 -52.98 0.12
C ALA A 14 11.81 -51.62 0.05
N VAL A 15 11.68 -50.93 -1.09
CA VAL A 15 11.79 -49.47 -1.07
C VAL A 15 10.50 -49.02 -0.40
N ASP A 16 10.53 -48.80 0.91
CA ASP A 16 9.43 -48.14 1.60
C ASP A 16 9.38 -46.69 1.11
N VAL A 17 8.36 -46.38 0.31
CA VAL A 17 8.09 -45.06 -0.30
C VAL A 17 7.39 -44.11 0.70
N ASP A 18 7.37 -44.44 1.99
CA ASP A 18 6.72 -43.64 3.04
C ASP A 18 7.64 -42.63 3.75
N ASP A 19 8.56 -42.00 3.01
CA ASP A 19 9.43 -40.92 3.52
C ASP A 19 9.08 -39.53 2.93
N TYR A 20 7.78 -39.22 2.80
CA TYR A 20 7.33 -37.87 2.43
C TYR A 20 6.73 -37.07 3.60
N ARG A 21 6.73 -37.63 4.82
CA ARG A 21 6.20 -36.97 6.03
C ARG A 21 7.27 -36.54 7.04
N ARG A 22 8.56 -36.69 6.73
CA ARG A 22 9.65 -36.13 7.53
C ARG A 22 10.06 -34.78 6.95
N LYS A 23 9.52 -33.69 7.50
CA LYS A 23 10.18 -32.38 7.36
C LYS A 23 11.61 -32.54 7.86
N PRO A 24 12.64 -32.06 7.14
CA PRO A 24 14.01 -32.15 7.62
C PRO A 24 14.10 -31.34 8.92
N ALA A 25 14.21 -32.08 10.04
CA ALA A 25 14.54 -31.50 11.32
C ALA A 25 15.89 -30.80 11.16
N VAL A 26 15.89 -29.48 11.32
CA VAL A 26 17.11 -28.68 11.45
C VAL A 26 17.91 -29.30 12.60
N ARG A 27 19.02 -29.95 12.26
CA ARG A 27 19.86 -30.69 13.21
C ARG A 27 20.64 -29.68 14.06
N CYS A 28 20.00 -29.13 15.10
CA CYS A 28 20.68 -28.35 16.14
C CYS A 28 21.36 -29.29 17.14
N GLY A 29 22.49 -29.87 16.74
CA GLY A 29 23.34 -30.63 17.65
C GLY A 29 24.27 -29.71 18.43
N ASN A 30 23.80 -29.07 19.50
CA ASN A 30 24.67 -28.33 20.43
C ASN A 30 24.33 -28.66 21.89
N LEU A 31 25.10 -29.57 22.50
CA LEU A 31 25.03 -29.82 23.95
C LEU A 31 25.55 -28.58 24.69
N VAL A 32 24.77 -28.03 25.64
CA VAL A 32 25.20 -26.92 26.50
C VAL A 32 25.53 -27.48 27.88
N LYS A 33 26.75 -27.23 28.36
CA LYS A 33 27.25 -27.70 29.66
C LYS A 33 27.22 -26.54 30.66
N LEU A 34 26.40 -26.66 31.70
CA LEU A 34 26.28 -25.68 32.80
C LEU A 34 26.72 -26.38 34.09
N GLY A 35 27.93 -26.07 34.56
CA GLY A 35 28.53 -26.72 35.73
C GLY A 35 28.79 -28.21 35.52
N ASN A 36 28.47 -29.02 36.52
CA ASN A 36 28.70 -30.48 36.50
C ASN A 36 27.61 -31.27 35.75
N ASN A 37 26.61 -30.58 35.18
CA ASN A 37 25.49 -31.23 34.50
C ASN A 37 25.58 -31.01 32.98
N VAL A 38 25.37 -32.11 32.24
CA VAL A 38 25.29 -32.12 30.78
C VAL A 38 23.82 -32.23 30.42
N PHE A 39 23.23 -31.16 29.89
CA PHE A 39 21.82 -31.15 29.49
C PHE A 39 21.72 -31.52 28.01
N ARG A 40 20.87 -32.52 27.70
CA ARG A 40 20.49 -32.84 26.34
C ARG A 40 19.42 -31.82 25.93
N LEU A 41 19.57 -31.12 24.80
CA LEU A 41 18.58 -30.15 24.28
C LEU A 41 17.18 -30.74 24.01
N GLN A 42 17.00 -32.04 24.26
CA GLN A 42 15.77 -32.81 24.01
C GLN A 42 14.77 -32.74 25.18
N ASP A 43 15.15 -32.14 26.32
CA ASP A 43 14.30 -31.96 27.51
C ASP A 43 13.77 -30.52 27.66
N LEU A 44 13.95 -29.65 26.65
CA LEU A 44 13.29 -28.34 26.62
C LEU A 44 11.81 -28.56 26.25
N PRO A 45 10.84 -28.15 27.10
CA PRO A 45 9.43 -28.37 26.83
C PRO A 45 9.04 -27.67 25.52
N GLU A 46 8.73 -28.48 24.51
CA GLU A 46 8.28 -28.07 23.16
C GLU A 46 6.96 -27.29 23.23
N ASP A 47 6.28 -27.29 24.38
CA ASP A 47 5.03 -26.59 24.66
C ASP A 47 5.23 -25.39 25.59
N SER A 48 6.20 -24.53 25.28
CA SER A 48 6.28 -23.26 25.99
C SER A 48 5.24 -22.31 25.39
N TRP A 49 4.14 -22.08 26.12
CA TRP A 49 3.19 -20.99 25.86
C TRP A 49 3.89 -19.65 25.59
N LEU A 50 5.11 -19.48 26.14
CA LEU A 50 6.06 -18.39 25.88
C LEU A 50 6.56 -18.34 24.42
N CYS A 51 6.87 -19.46 23.78
CA CYS A 51 7.30 -19.49 22.38
C CYS A 51 6.15 -19.12 21.43
N ARG A 52 4.95 -19.71 21.65
CA ARG A 52 3.73 -19.37 20.91
C ARG A 52 3.34 -17.90 21.07
N SER A 53 3.48 -17.34 22.28
CA SER A 53 3.17 -15.93 22.53
C SER A 53 4.19 -14.99 21.89
N LEU A 54 5.48 -15.34 21.88
CA LEU A 54 6.52 -14.58 21.17
C LEU A 54 6.32 -14.57 19.65
N GLU A 55 5.90 -15.69 19.04
CA GLU A 55 5.55 -15.71 17.61
C GLU A 55 4.37 -14.77 17.31
N ILE A 56 3.32 -14.81 18.13
CA ILE A 56 2.16 -13.94 17.99
C ILE A 56 2.56 -12.47 18.14
N ILE A 57 3.36 -12.13 19.16
CA ILE A 57 3.89 -10.76 19.35
C ILE A 57 4.72 -10.34 18.14
N GLY A 58 5.56 -11.22 17.60
CA GLY A 58 6.33 -10.98 16.39
C GLY A 58 5.45 -10.64 15.19
N LEU A 59 4.38 -11.40 14.97
CA LEU A 59 3.39 -11.12 13.92
C LEU A 59 2.69 -9.78 14.16
N PHE A 60 2.27 -9.48 15.39
CA PHE A 60 1.67 -8.17 15.71
C PHE A 60 2.63 -7.01 15.47
N VAL A 61 3.91 -7.15 15.81
CA VAL A 61 4.93 -6.12 15.55
C VAL A 61 5.15 -5.93 14.06
N VAL A 62 5.21 -7.01 13.28
CA VAL A 62 5.33 -6.93 11.82
C VAL A 62 4.09 -6.25 11.20
N VAL A 63 2.89 -6.64 11.62
CA VAL A 63 1.64 -6.02 11.17
C VAL A 63 1.59 -4.54 11.56
N LEU A 64 2.02 -4.20 12.78
CA LEU A 64 2.10 -2.82 13.24
C LEU A 64 3.11 -2.02 12.42
N LEU A 65 4.29 -2.56 12.15
CA LEU A 65 5.30 -1.92 11.29
C LEU A 65 4.76 -1.69 9.87
N VAL A 66 4.09 -2.67 9.29
CA VAL A 66 3.43 -2.53 7.97
C VAL A 66 2.33 -1.46 8.03
N TYR A 67 1.52 -1.44 9.08
CA TYR A 67 0.47 -0.43 9.26
C TYR A 67 1.05 0.98 9.41
N VAL A 68 2.08 1.15 10.24
CA VAL A 68 2.75 2.43 10.46
C VAL A 68 3.41 2.92 9.17
N THR A 69 4.12 2.04 8.44
CA THR A 69 4.76 2.40 7.17
C THR A 69 3.73 2.75 6.10
N TYR A 70 2.61 2.03 6.02
CA TYR A 70 1.50 2.34 5.13
C TYR A 70 0.89 3.72 5.45
N PHE A 71 0.63 4.03 6.72
CA PHE A 71 0.07 5.32 7.11
C PHE A 71 1.05 6.48 6.91
N HIS A 72 2.34 6.28 7.22
CA HIS A 72 3.36 7.31 7.03
C HIS A 72 3.70 7.57 5.56
N TYR A 73 3.56 6.57 4.69
CA TYR A 73 3.82 6.71 3.25
C TYR A 73 2.98 7.82 2.61
N GLU A 74 1.70 7.92 2.97
CA GLU A 74 0.78 8.94 2.45
C GLU A 74 1.18 10.36 2.87
N SER A 75 1.64 10.53 4.11
CA SER A 75 2.14 11.82 4.62
C SER A 75 3.43 12.24 3.93
N LEU A 76 4.37 11.32 3.73
CA LEU A 76 5.63 11.61 3.02
C LEU A 76 5.38 12.04 1.57
N HIS A 77 4.55 11.29 0.85
CA HIS A 77 4.20 11.60 -0.54
C HIS A 77 3.57 12.99 -0.69
N PHE A 78 2.74 13.40 0.26
CA PHE A 78 2.12 14.73 0.25
C PHE A 78 3.17 15.85 0.32
N HIS A 79 4.13 15.77 1.24
CA HIS A 79 5.17 16.80 1.38
C HIS A 79 6.07 16.89 0.15
N VAL A 80 6.43 15.75 -0.42
CA VAL A 80 7.23 15.70 -1.66
C VAL A 80 6.46 16.31 -2.82
N ALA A 81 5.20 15.91 -3.03
CA ALA A 81 4.34 16.47 -4.07
C ALA A 81 4.14 17.98 -3.89
N LYS A 82 4.00 18.46 -2.65
CA LYS A 82 3.91 19.88 -2.34
C LYS A 82 5.19 20.63 -2.70
N GLY A 83 6.36 20.05 -2.41
CA GLY A 83 7.66 20.59 -2.85
C GLY A 83 7.74 20.76 -4.37
N TYR A 84 7.40 19.71 -5.13
CA TYR A 84 7.34 19.79 -6.60
C TYR A 84 6.27 20.75 -7.11
N GLY A 85 5.15 20.88 -6.39
CA GLY A 85 4.09 21.84 -6.70
C GLY A 85 4.58 23.30 -6.59
N HIS A 86 5.42 23.60 -5.60
CA HIS A 86 6.06 24.91 -5.43
C HIS A 86 7.09 25.21 -6.53
N LEU A 87 7.73 24.18 -7.09
CA LEU A 87 8.61 24.33 -8.26
C LEU A 87 7.84 24.61 -9.56
N GLY A 88 6.50 24.59 -9.52
CA GLY A 88 5.65 24.89 -10.67
C GLY A 88 5.27 23.67 -11.49
N TYR A 89 5.51 22.44 -11.03
CA TYR A 89 5.15 21.25 -11.82
C TYR A 89 3.63 21.00 -11.77
N ALA A 90 2.93 21.23 -12.89
CA ALA A 90 1.47 21.10 -12.97
C ALA A 90 0.88 19.75 -12.48
N PRO A 91 1.43 18.58 -12.84
CA PRO A 91 0.92 17.31 -12.33
C PRO A 91 1.09 17.19 -10.80
N ALA A 92 2.17 17.72 -10.22
CA ALA A 92 2.32 17.73 -8.76
C ALA A 92 1.30 18.64 -8.09
N GLN A 93 1.03 19.81 -8.66
CA GLN A 93 -0.02 20.72 -8.16
C GLN A 93 -1.41 20.06 -8.20
N HIS A 94 -1.72 19.30 -9.26
CA HIS A 94 -2.94 18.49 -9.32
C HIS A 94 -3.00 17.46 -8.19
N VAL A 95 -1.93 16.68 -8.00
CA VAL A 95 -1.86 15.67 -6.93
C VAL A 95 -2.06 16.32 -5.56
N VAL A 96 -1.41 17.46 -5.29
CA VAL A 96 -1.59 18.20 -4.03
C VAL A 96 -3.04 18.61 -3.83
N GLY A 97 -3.72 19.11 -4.87
CA GLY A 97 -5.15 19.40 -4.82
C GLY A 97 -5.99 18.18 -4.47
N GLN A 98 -5.70 17.03 -5.09
CA GLN A 98 -6.39 15.77 -4.81
C GLN A 98 -6.15 15.26 -3.38
N ARG A 99 -4.95 15.43 -2.83
CA ARG A 99 -4.64 15.11 -1.43
C ARG A 99 -5.43 15.98 -0.46
N TYR A 100 -5.57 17.28 -0.74
CA TYR A 100 -6.42 18.17 0.05
C TYR A 100 -7.92 17.84 -0.04
N LEU A 101 -8.41 17.32 -1.17
CA LEU A 101 -9.80 16.84 -1.29
C LEU A 101 -10.05 15.56 -0.50
N THR A 102 -9.11 14.61 -0.56
CA THR A 102 -9.26 13.28 0.06
C THR A 102 -8.86 13.26 1.53
N GLY A 103 -8.08 14.23 2.01
CA GLY A 103 -7.54 14.24 3.36
C GLY A 103 -6.42 13.21 3.58
N ARG A 104 -5.76 12.74 2.50
CA ARG A 104 -4.66 11.76 2.59
C ARG A 104 -3.32 12.48 2.77
N GLY A 105 -2.69 12.30 3.93
CA GLY A 105 -1.41 12.94 4.27
C GLY A 105 -1.51 14.43 4.64
N ALA A 106 -2.69 15.03 4.54
CA ALA A 106 -2.98 16.41 4.92
C ALA A 106 -4.43 16.53 5.41
N PRO A 107 -4.77 17.49 6.29
CA PRO A 107 -6.16 17.75 6.66
C PRO A 107 -6.99 18.13 5.43
N LYS A 108 -8.20 17.58 5.34
CA LYS A 108 -9.11 17.86 4.22
C LYS A 108 -9.42 19.35 4.15
N ASN A 109 -9.15 19.96 3.00
CA ASN A 109 -9.44 21.38 2.76
C ASN A 109 -9.77 21.59 1.28
N GLU A 110 -11.07 21.68 0.99
CA GLU A 110 -11.58 21.82 -0.37
C GLU A 110 -11.23 23.17 -1.00
N THR A 111 -11.15 24.24 -0.19
CA THR A 111 -10.81 25.57 -0.72
C THR A 111 -9.35 25.65 -1.14
N GLU A 112 -8.44 25.08 -0.35
CA GLU A 112 -7.02 24.97 -0.74
C GLU A 112 -6.86 24.05 -1.95
N ALA A 113 -7.59 22.93 -2.01
CA ALA A 113 -7.57 22.06 -3.18
C ALA A 113 -7.87 22.81 -4.48
N MET A 114 -8.92 23.65 -4.48
CA MET A 114 -9.29 24.45 -5.64
C MET A 114 -8.20 25.46 -6.05
N LYS A 115 -7.46 26.04 -5.10
CA LYS A 115 -6.33 26.91 -5.41
C LYS A 115 -5.21 26.15 -6.13
N TRP A 116 -4.89 24.94 -5.67
CA TRP A 116 -3.88 24.09 -6.30
C TRP A 116 -4.30 23.63 -7.70
N PHE A 117 -5.57 23.25 -7.88
CA PHE A 117 -6.09 22.94 -9.21
C PHE A 117 -6.08 24.15 -10.13
N LYS A 118 -6.31 25.36 -9.61
CA LYS A 118 -6.19 26.59 -10.39
C LYS A 118 -4.76 26.79 -10.90
N TYR A 119 -3.74 26.65 -10.06
CA TYR A 119 -2.35 26.76 -10.52
C TYR A 119 -2.00 25.74 -11.60
N ALA A 120 -2.49 24.51 -11.48
CA ALA A 120 -2.28 23.47 -12.50
C ALA A 120 -3.08 23.76 -13.79
N ALA A 121 -4.32 24.22 -13.66
CA ALA A 121 -5.18 24.57 -14.79
C ALA A 121 -4.64 25.78 -15.56
N ASP A 122 -4.06 26.77 -14.87
CA ASP A 122 -3.42 27.94 -15.49
C ASP A 122 -2.21 27.54 -16.36
N GLN A 123 -1.59 26.38 -16.07
CA GLN A 123 -0.55 25.77 -16.90
C GLN A 123 -1.09 24.86 -18.02
N GLY A 124 -2.41 24.78 -18.20
CA GLY A 124 -3.04 23.93 -19.21
C GLY A 124 -3.14 22.46 -18.83
N HIS A 125 -3.09 22.11 -17.54
CA HIS A 125 -3.32 20.73 -17.13
C HIS A 125 -4.80 20.37 -17.18
N ALA A 126 -5.14 19.39 -18.03
CA ALA A 126 -6.52 19.01 -18.36
C ALA A 126 -7.31 18.48 -17.16
N GLU A 127 -6.76 17.54 -16.41
CA GLU A 127 -7.44 16.93 -15.26
C GLU A 127 -7.66 17.94 -14.12
N ALA A 128 -6.71 18.86 -13.90
CA ALA A 128 -6.92 19.94 -12.93
C ALA A 128 -8.01 20.92 -13.37
N SER A 129 -8.09 21.23 -14.68
CA SER A 129 -9.15 22.07 -15.24
C SER A 129 -10.53 21.43 -15.00
N PHE A 130 -10.64 20.12 -15.21
CA PHE A 130 -11.84 19.35 -14.90
C PHE A 130 -12.21 19.41 -13.41
N ASN A 131 -11.27 19.07 -12.51
CA ASN A 131 -11.51 19.08 -11.06
C ASN A 131 -11.89 20.47 -10.52
N LEU A 132 -11.28 21.52 -11.06
CA LEU A 132 -11.60 22.90 -10.69
C LEU A 132 -13.03 23.28 -11.13
N ALA A 133 -13.42 22.93 -12.35
CA ALA A 133 -14.76 23.21 -12.85
C ALA A 133 -15.83 22.41 -12.11
N VAL A 134 -15.59 21.13 -11.84
CA VAL A 134 -16.49 20.28 -11.04
C VAL A 134 -16.64 20.84 -9.63
N GLY A 135 -15.54 21.25 -8.99
CA GLY A 135 -15.60 21.90 -7.68
C GLY A 135 -16.48 23.16 -7.68
N HIS A 136 -16.41 23.96 -8.74
CA HIS A 136 -17.31 25.11 -8.92
C HIS A 136 -18.78 24.69 -9.04
N ILE A 137 -19.09 23.64 -9.81
CA ILE A 137 -20.47 23.10 -9.95
C ILE A 137 -21.03 22.61 -8.62
N HIS A 138 -20.17 22.09 -7.75
CA HIS A 138 -20.55 21.66 -6.40
C HIS A 138 -20.66 22.82 -5.39
N GLY A 139 -20.46 24.08 -5.83
CA GLY A 139 -20.57 25.26 -4.97
C GLY A 139 -19.34 25.53 -4.10
N ILE A 140 -18.20 24.88 -4.39
CA ILE A 140 -16.94 25.16 -3.69
C ILE A 140 -16.44 26.53 -4.13
N LYS A 141 -15.92 27.32 -3.18
CA LYS A 141 -15.34 28.64 -3.47
C LYS A 141 -14.06 28.50 -4.30
N THR A 142 -14.20 28.67 -5.61
CA THR A 142 -13.10 28.62 -6.58
C THR A 142 -12.64 30.01 -7.05
N GLY A 143 -13.48 31.04 -6.88
CA GLY A 143 -13.20 32.40 -7.36
C GLY A 143 -13.23 32.53 -8.89
N LEU A 144 -13.83 31.56 -9.58
CA LEU A 144 -14.05 31.62 -11.03
C LEU A 144 -15.19 32.57 -11.36
N ARG A 145 -15.07 33.24 -12.51
CA ARG A 145 -16.14 34.07 -13.06
C ARG A 145 -17.15 33.19 -13.82
N PRO A 146 -18.41 33.65 -13.97
CA PRO A 146 -19.36 33.03 -14.89
C PRO A 146 -18.74 32.82 -16.28
N GLY A 147 -18.96 31.65 -16.89
CA GLY A 147 -18.39 31.25 -18.19
C GLY A 147 -17.01 30.61 -18.12
N GLN A 148 -16.24 30.83 -17.05
CA GLN A 148 -14.92 30.19 -16.90
C GLN A 148 -14.99 28.67 -16.66
N PRO A 149 -15.90 28.13 -15.80
CA PRO A 149 -16.01 26.69 -15.58
C PRO A 149 -16.28 25.93 -16.89
N THR A 150 -17.20 26.43 -17.71
CA THR A 150 -17.54 25.85 -19.01
C THR A 150 -16.33 25.81 -19.96
N ARG A 151 -15.52 26.88 -20.00
CA ARG A 151 -14.27 26.91 -20.79
C ARG A 151 -13.25 25.88 -20.32
N LEU A 152 -13.08 25.71 -19.01
CA LEU A 152 -12.18 24.72 -18.42
C LEU A 152 -12.60 23.29 -18.76
N LEU A 153 -13.91 23.02 -18.76
CA LEU A 153 -14.45 21.71 -19.16
C LEU A 153 -14.23 21.43 -20.66
N TYR A 154 -14.42 22.42 -21.53
CA TYR A 154 -14.11 22.27 -22.95
C TYR A 154 -12.62 21.99 -23.19
N HIS A 155 -11.74 22.67 -22.43
CA HIS A 155 -10.32 22.41 -22.47
C HIS A 155 -9.99 20.97 -22.01
N ALA A 156 -10.56 20.53 -20.89
CA ALA A 156 -10.37 19.16 -20.39
C ALA A 156 -10.82 18.11 -21.41
N ARG A 157 -12.01 18.30 -22.00
CA ARG A 157 -12.54 17.43 -23.05
C ARG A 157 -11.59 17.32 -24.25
N LYS A 158 -11.09 18.45 -24.76
CA LYS A 158 -10.20 18.49 -25.92
C LYS A 158 -8.90 17.71 -25.68
N ASN A 159 -8.46 17.66 -24.43
CA ASN A 159 -7.23 16.96 -24.02
C ASN A 159 -7.49 15.52 -23.55
N GLY A 160 -8.66 14.95 -23.84
CA GLY A 160 -8.95 13.52 -23.63
C GLY A 160 -9.50 13.14 -22.26
N VAL A 161 -9.97 14.11 -21.46
CA VAL A 161 -10.70 13.80 -20.21
C VAL A 161 -12.12 13.35 -20.59
N GLU A 162 -12.38 12.04 -20.54
CA GLU A 162 -13.64 11.43 -20.96
C GLU A 162 -14.82 11.91 -20.09
N GLU A 163 -14.58 12.14 -18.80
CA GLU A 163 -15.58 12.58 -17.83
C GLU A 163 -16.04 14.03 -18.05
N ALA A 164 -15.32 14.81 -18.86
CA ALA A 164 -15.60 16.22 -19.09
C ALA A 164 -16.95 16.44 -19.79
N GLU A 165 -17.39 15.53 -20.67
CA GLU A 165 -18.69 15.63 -21.34
C GLU A 165 -19.86 15.55 -20.33
N HIS A 166 -19.77 14.64 -19.36
CA HIS A 166 -20.78 14.52 -18.33
C HIS A 166 -20.83 15.78 -17.45
N ALA A 167 -19.67 16.35 -17.09
CA ALA A 167 -19.60 17.58 -16.33
C ALA A 167 -20.15 18.80 -17.10
N LEU A 168 -19.99 18.86 -18.44
CA LEU A 168 -20.62 19.89 -19.27
C LEU A 168 -22.15 19.78 -19.22
N SER A 169 -22.69 18.56 -19.30
CA SER A 169 -24.14 18.33 -19.15
C SER A 169 -24.66 18.75 -17.78
N LEU A 170 -23.93 18.40 -16.72
CA LEU A 170 -24.25 18.82 -15.34
C LEU A 170 -24.24 20.34 -15.22
N CYS A 171 -23.27 20.99 -15.88
CA CYS A 171 -23.10 22.42 -15.85
C CYS A 171 -24.26 23.17 -16.53
N ALA A 172 -24.71 22.67 -17.68
CA ALA A 172 -25.88 23.20 -18.38
C ALA A 172 -27.17 23.08 -17.56
N ARG A 173 -27.33 21.99 -16.78
CA ARG A 173 -28.52 21.76 -15.94
C ARG A 173 -28.54 22.61 -14.67
N ARG A 174 -27.38 22.80 -14.02
CA ARG A 174 -27.27 23.51 -12.74
C ARG A 174 -26.97 25.01 -12.88
N GLY A 175 -26.55 25.46 -14.05
CA GLY A 175 -26.26 26.87 -14.32
C GLY A 175 -24.95 27.35 -13.67
N CYS A 176 -23.80 26.85 -14.14
CA CYS A 176 -22.49 27.33 -13.63
C CYS A 176 -22.13 28.76 -14.06
N ASP A 177 -22.82 29.26 -15.08
CA ASP A 177 -22.53 30.53 -15.72
C ASP A 177 -23.56 31.61 -15.35
N MET A 178 -24.39 31.36 -14.32
CA MET A 178 -25.41 32.27 -13.82
C MET A 178 -24.99 33.03 -12.57
#